data_AF-A0A6J3B7N6-F1
#
_entry.id   AF-A0A6J3B7N6-F1
#
_cell.length_a   1.000
_cell.length_b   1.000
_cell.length_c   1.000
_cell.angle_alpha   90.00
_cell.angle_beta   90.00
_cell.angle_gamma   90.00
#
_symmetry.space_group_name_H-M   'P 1'
#
loop_
_entity.id
_entity.type
_entity.pdbx_description
1 polymer ?
#
loop_
_entity_poly.entity_id
_entity_poly.type
_entity_poly.pdbx_seq_one_letter_code
_entity_poly.pdbx_strand_id
1 'polypeptide(L)'
;METIYSMGQVCLNEGPCLSLEPDLEEVMATSRDQKELLWAWQGWRDAVGRQLRTTFERYVQLSNKAAKLNGYKDMGALWRSTYESNMLEEDLEKLYQELQPLYLNLHSYVRRALHRFYGPELIDLRGPIPAHVLGNMWAQSWVNILDLVLPFPEKPPEDITKIM
;
A
#
# COMPACT_ATOMS: atom_id res chain seq x y z
N MET A 1 4.44 17.21 8.94
CA MET A 1 4.13 15.86 8.43
C MET A 1 4.71 15.68 7.04
N GLU A 2 4.40 16.57 6.09
CA GLU A 2 4.97 16.58 4.72
C GLU A 2 6.50 16.44 4.70
N THR A 3 7.24 17.31 5.40
CA THR A 3 8.71 17.23 5.44
C THR A 3 9.25 15.90 6.00
N ILE A 4 8.59 15.33 7.01
CA ILE A 4 8.99 14.03 7.59
C ILE A 4 8.79 12.92 6.55
N TYR A 5 7.70 13.00 5.78
CA TYR A 5 7.43 12.05 4.72
C TYR A 5 8.40 12.21 3.55
N SER A 6 8.61 13.42 3.03
CA SER A 6 9.44 13.64 1.84
C SER A 6 10.94 13.44 2.09
N MET A 7 11.42 13.76 3.30
CA MET A 7 12.83 13.63 3.69
C MET A 7 13.12 12.34 4.46
N GLY A 8 12.12 11.47 4.62
CA GLY A 8 12.27 10.19 5.31
C GLY A 8 13.27 9.29 4.59
N GLN A 9 14.11 8.61 5.36
CA GLN A 9 15.10 7.67 4.83
C GLN A 9 15.21 6.43 5.71
N VAL A 10 15.58 5.31 5.10
CA VAL A 10 15.81 4.02 5.77
C VAL A 10 17.25 3.59 5.52
N CYS A 11 18.02 3.45 6.60
CA CYS A 11 19.45 3.14 6.51
C CYS A 11 19.72 1.65 6.69
N LEU A 12 20.62 1.13 5.86
CA LEU A 12 21.28 -0.16 6.12
C LEU A 12 22.29 0.03 7.25
N ASN A 13 22.46 -0.97 8.12
CA ASN A 13 23.29 -0.86 9.33
C ASN A 13 24.66 -0.18 9.12
N GLU A 14 25.42 -0.67 8.14
CA GLU A 14 26.74 -0.12 7.74
C GLU A 14 26.70 0.46 6.31
N GLY A 15 25.50 0.65 5.75
CA GLY A 15 25.30 0.97 4.34
C GLY A 15 24.61 2.32 4.11
N PRO A 16 24.28 2.63 2.84
CA PRO A 16 23.60 3.87 2.48
C PRO A 16 22.19 3.94 3.06
N CYS A 17 21.69 5.17 3.21
CA CYS A 17 20.30 5.46 3.52
C CYS A 17 19.51 5.67 2.23
N LEU A 18 18.39 4.97 2.10
CA LEU A 18 17.51 4.99 0.94
C LEU A 18 16.31 5.91 1.22
N SER A 19 16.00 6.82 0.30
CA SER A 19 14.74 7.58 0.36
C SER A 19 13.56 6.75 -0.15
N LEU A 20 12.33 7.20 0.11
CA LEU A 20 11.15 6.53 -0.44
C LEU A 20 11.21 6.47 -1.97
N GLU A 21 11.27 7.64 -2.59
CA GLU A 21 11.40 7.80 -4.03
C GLU A 21 12.86 8.18 -4.36
N PRO A 22 13.50 7.55 -5.36
CA PRO A 22 13.06 6.34 -6.08
C PRO A 22 13.44 5.02 -5.37
N ASP A 23 14.35 5.06 -4.39
CA ASP A 23 15.11 3.88 -3.95
C ASP A 23 14.24 2.78 -3.33
N LEU A 24 13.46 3.09 -2.28
CA LEU A 24 12.62 2.07 -1.63
C LEU A 24 11.47 1.63 -2.52
N GLU A 25 10.95 2.52 -3.39
CA GLU A 25 9.96 2.12 -4.40
C GLU A 25 10.52 1.10 -5.38
N GLU A 26 11.75 1.30 -5.85
CA GLU A 26 12.44 0.34 -6.73
C GLU A 26 12.66 -1.00 -6.03
N VAL A 27 13.12 -0.99 -4.77
CA VAL A 27 13.27 -2.21 -3.96
C VAL A 27 11.94 -2.95 -3.83
N MET A 28 10.87 -2.26 -3.45
CA MET A 28 9.54 -2.88 -3.29
C MET A 28 8.97 -3.40 -4.60
N ALA A 29 9.28 -2.78 -5.74
CA ALA A 29 8.79 -3.17 -7.05
C ALA A 29 9.56 -4.37 -7.62
N THR A 30 10.88 -4.37 -7.51
CA THR A 30 11.75 -5.29 -8.26
C THR A 30 12.29 -6.45 -7.42
N SER A 31 12.50 -6.25 -6.12
CA SER A 31 13.05 -7.31 -5.27
C SER A 31 12.09 -8.49 -5.13
N ARG A 32 12.68 -9.68 -5.02
CA ARG A 32 11.99 -10.94 -4.74
C ARG A 32 12.58 -11.64 -3.51
N ASP A 33 13.47 -10.96 -2.78
CA ASP A 33 13.97 -11.43 -1.49
C ASP A 33 13.03 -10.93 -0.39
N GLN A 34 12.38 -11.88 0.30
CA GLN A 34 11.47 -11.57 1.39
C GLN A 34 12.13 -10.70 2.48
N LYS A 35 13.39 -10.97 2.84
CA LYS A 35 14.08 -10.26 3.93
C LYS A 35 14.35 -8.81 3.54
N GLU A 36 14.72 -8.56 2.29
CA GLU A 36 14.92 -7.21 1.77
C GLU A 36 13.61 -6.43 1.70
N LEU A 37 12.55 -7.06 1.18
CA LEU A 37 11.21 -6.47 1.14
C LEU A 37 10.68 -6.14 2.54
N LEU A 38 10.89 -7.04 3.50
CA LEU A 38 10.50 -6.83 4.89
C LEU A 38 11.30 -5.69 5.53
N TRP A 39 12.61 -5.62 5.29
CA TRP A 39 13.46 -4.53 5.77
C TRP A 39 12.97 -3.17 5.23
N ALA A 40 12.72 -3.06 3.93
CA ALA A 40 12.24 -1.82 3.32
C ALA A 40 10.85 -1.43 3.87
N TRP A 41 9.92 -2.37 3.91
CA TRP A 41 8.55 -2.15 4.37
C TRP A 41 8.48 -1.74 5.84
N GLN A 42 9.22 -2.44 6.71
CA GLN A 42 9.24 -2.16 8.14
C GLN A 42 10.06 -0.91 8.44
N GLY A 43 11.24 -0.78 7.81
CA GLY A 43 12.13 0.36 7.98
C GLY A 43 11.45 1.67 7.64
N TRP A 44 10.66 1.74 6.56
CA TRP A 44 9.90 2.94 6.21
C TRP A 44 8.89 3.33 7.31
N ARG A 45 8.16 2.35 7.84
CA ARG A 45 7.17 2.56 8.90
C ARG A 45 7.83 2.97 10.22
N ASP A 46 9.00 2.42 10.51
CA ASP A 46 9.78 2.74 11.70
C ASP A 46 10.40 4.14 11.62
N ALA A 47 10.98 4.50 10.47
CA ALA A 47 11.61 5.80 10.25
C ALA A 47 10.58 6.93 10.17
N VAL A 48 9.50 6.77 9.41
CA VAL A 48 8.54 7.84 9.12
C VAL A 48 7.27 7.70 9.93
N GLY A 49 6.63 6.54 9.90
CA GLY A 49 5.33 6.30 10.52
C GLY A 49 5.32 6.58 12.03
N ARG A 50 6.36 6.15 12.76
CA ARG A 50 6.46 6.40 14.21
C ARG A 50 6.54 7.89 14.56
N GLN A 51 7.28 8.67 13.78
CA GLN A 51 7.43 10.12 14.01
C GLN A 51 6.14 10.88 13.71
N LEU A 52 5.34 10.41 12.74
CA LEU A 52 4.10 11.08 12.35
C LEU A 52 2.99 10.93 13.39
N ARG A 53 3.02 9.90 14.25
CA ARG A 53 1.91 9.58 15.17
C ARG A 53 1.41 10.76 15.98
N THR A 54 2.28 11.41 16.76
CA THR A 54 1.89 12.49 17.67
C THR A 54 1.42 13.74 16.92
N THR A 55 2.05 14.03 15.78
CA THR A 55 1.64 15.15 14.92
C THR A 55 0.28 14.87 14.28
N PHE A 56 0.01 13.63 13.89
CA PHE A 56 -1.27 13.23 13.29
C PHE A 56 -2.42 13.30 14.32
N GLU A 57 -2.19 12.89 15.57
CA GLU A 57 -3.16 13.05 16.66
C GLU A 57 -3.57 14.53 16.82
N ARG A 58 -2.59 15.45 16.82
CA ARG A 58 -2.86 16.88 16.90
C ARG A 58 -3.56 17.41 15.65
N TYR A 59 -3.16 16.96 14.46
CA TYR A 59 -3.80 17.30 13.20
C TYR A 59 -5.29 16.96 13.23
N VAL A 60 -5.67 15.74 13.63
CA VAL A 60 -7.07 15.32 13.70
C VAL A 60 -7.88 16.21 14.66
N GLN A 61 -7.32 16.57 15.82
CA GLN A 61 -7.98 17.47 16.76
C GLN A 61 -8.26 18.86 16.15
N LEU A 62 -7.26 19.44 15.48
CA LEU A 62 -7.38 20.77 14.88
C LEU A 62 -8.31 20.77 13.66
N SER A 63 -8.20 19.77 12.80
CA SER A 63 -9.07 19.60 11.62
C SER A 63 -10.54 19.44 12.04
N ASN A 64 -10.81 18.62 13.06
CA ASN A 64 -12.17 18.48 13.59
C ASN A 64 -12.67 19.77 14.25
N LYS A 65 -11.82 20.55 14.90
CA LYS A 65 -12.20 21.86 15.45
C LYS A 65 -12.61 22.82 14.33
N ALA A 66 -11.84 22.88 13.25
CA ALA A 66 -12.16 23.71 12.09
C ALA A 66 -13.48 23.29 11.44
N ALA A 67 -13.71 21.99 11.23
CA ALA A 67 -14.97 21.48 10.67
C ALA A 67 -16.19 21.86 11.53
N LYS A 68 -16.09 21.71 12.86
CA LYS A 68 -17.15 22.10 13.80
C LYS A 68 -17.47 23.59 13.79
N LEU A 69 -16.46 24.44 13.66
CA LEU A 69 -16.65 25.90 13.52
C LEU A 69 -17.37 26.26 12.22
N ASN A 70 -17.34 25.39 11.22
CA ASN A 70 -18.06 25.56 9.95
C ASN A 70 -19.40 24.78 9.91
N GLY A 71 -19.90 24.32 11.06
CA GLY A 71 -21.21 23.67 11.16
C GLY A 71 -21.24 22.17 10.84
N TYR A 72 -20.10 21.53 10.61
CA TYR A 72 -20.00 20.09 10.34
C TYR A 72 -19.75 19.28 11.62
N LYS A 73 -20.15 18.00 11.63
CA LYS A 73 -19.95 17.10 12.77
C LYS A 73 -18.47 16.86 13.08
N ASP A 74 -17.69 16.61 12.03
CA ASP A 74 -16.25 16.33 12.04
C ASP A 74 -15.65 16.62 10.65
N MET A 75 -14.33 16.51 10.51
CA MET A 75 -13.64 16.74 9.25
C MET A 75 -14.08 15.76 8.15
N GLY A 76 -14.43 14.52 8.52
CA GLY A 76 -14.94 13.53 7.57
C GLY A 76 -16.27 13.96 6.96
N ALA A 77 -17.19 14.50 7.75
CA ALA A 77 -18.46 15.05 7.26
C ALA A 77 -18.22 16.22 6.29
N LEU A 78 -17.26 17.10 6.59
CA LEU A 78 -16.86 18.20 5.70
C LEU A 78 -16.26 17.67 4.38
N TRP A 79 -15.47 16.59 4.41
CA TRP A 79 -14.96 15.99 3.18
C TRP A 79 -16.06 15.32 2.37
N ARG A 80 -16.99 14.61 3.01
CA ARG A 80 -18.09 13.95 2.30
C ARG A 80 -19.09 14.94 1.69
N SER A 81 -19.23 16.13 2.26
CA SER A 81 -20.17 17.14 1.73
C SER A 81 -19.81 17.63 0.33
N THR A 82 -18.57 17.48 -0.14
CA THR A 82 -18.17 17.84 -1.51
C THR A 82 -18.88 17.04 -2.59
N TYR A 83 -19.42 15.87 -2.23
CA TYR A 83 -20.17 15.01 -3.14
C TYR A 83 -21.67 15.33 -3.17
N GLU A 84 -22.14 16.23 -2.29
CA GLU A 84 -23.55 16.66 -2.18
C GLU A 84 -24.55 15.49 -2.12
N SER A 85 -24.12 14.34 -1.59
CA SER A 85 -24.92 13.12 -1.47
C SER A 85 -25.03 12.68 -0.01
N ASN A 86 -26.27 12.53 0.46
CA ASN A 86 -26.57 11.96 1.77
C ASN A 86 -26.39 10.44 1.80
N MET A 87 -26.27 9.79 0.64
CA MET A 87 -26.18 8.33 0.49
C MET A 87 -24.75 7.85 0.18
N LEU A 88 -23.76 8.74 0.24
CA LEU A 88 -22.40 8.46 -0.22
C LEU A 88 -21.79 7.23 0.48
N GLU A 89 -22.04 7.06 1.78
CA GLU A 89 -21.50 5.92 2.54
C GLU A 89 -22.15 4.60 2.08
N GLU A 90 -23.47 4.56 1.86
CA GLU A 90 -24.16 3.37 1.35
C GLU A 90 -23.79 3.04 -0.10
N ASP A 91 -23.65 4.05 -0.95
CA ASP A 91 -23.28 3.88 -2.36
C ASP A 91 -21.88 3.26 -2.49
N LEU A 92 -20.90 3.75 -1.70
CA LEU A 92 -19.54 3.21 -1.68
C LEU A 92 -19.48 1.79 -1.14
N GLU A 93 -20.22 1.49 -0.07
CA GLU A 93 -20.30 0.13 0.48
C GLU A 93 -20.90 -0.84 -0.56
N LYS A 94 -21.98 -0.43 -1.25
CA LYS A 94 -22.59 -1.25 -2.29
C LYS A 94 -21.62 -1.54 -3.43
N LEU A 95 -20.91 -0.53 -3.93
CA LEU A 95 -19.89 -0.71 -4.98
C LEU A 95 -18.76 -1.64 -4.53
N TYR A 96 -18.32 -1.51 -3.27
CA TYR A 96 -17.32 -2.41 -2.69
C TYR A 96 -17.81 -3.87 -2.69
N GLN A 97 -19.05 -4.13 -2.26
CA GLN A 97 -19.64 -5.47 -2.26
C GLN A 97 -19.80 -6.04 -3.69
N GLU A 98 -20.15 -5.20 -4.67
CA GLU A 98 -20.22 -5.63 -6.08
C GLU A 98 -18.84 -6.03 -6.64
N LEU A 99 -17.76 -5.36 -6.21
CA LEU A 99 -16.38 -5.71 -6.60
C LEU A 99 -15.80 -6.89 -5.82
N GLN A 100 -16.33 -7.19 -4.64
CA GLN A 100 -15.76 -8.19 -3.72
C GLN A 100 -15.58 -9.57 -4.38
N PRO A 101 -16.53 -10.14 -5.15
CA PRO A 101 -16.33 -11.44 -5.79
C PRO A 101 -15.12 -11.46 -6.74
N LEU A 102 -14.93 -10.39 -7.51
CA LEU A 102 -13.78 -10.27 -8.41
C LEU A 102 -12.47 -10.15 -7.60
N TYR A 103 -12.45 -9.27 -6.60
CA TYR A 103 -11.28 -9.07 -5.76
C TYR A 103 -10.87 -10.35 -5.02
N LEU A 104 -11.82 -11.10 -4.47
CA LEU A 104 -11.52 -12.35 -3.75
C LEU A 104 -10.97 -13.45 -4.67
N ASN A 105 -11.44 -13.53 -5.92
CA ASN A 105 -10.88 -14.45 -6.91
C ASN A 105 -9.45 -14.04 -7.29
N LEU A 106 -9.21 -12.75 -7.56
CA LEU A 106 -7.89 -12.21 -7.84
C LEU A 106 -6.93 -12.43 -6.66
N HIS A 107 -7.34 -12.07 -5.44
CA HIS A 107 -6.59 -12.27 -4.21
C HIS A 107 -6.22 -13.75 -4.03
N SER A 108 -7.16 -14.67 -4.23
CA SER A 108 -6.91 -16.11 -4.09
C SER A 108 -5.93 -16.64 -5.13
N TYR A 109 -6.04 -16.17 -6.37
CA TYR A 109 -5.13 -16.51 -7.45
C TYR A 109 -3.70 -16.01 -7.17
N VAL A 110 -3.56 -14.73 -6.81
CA VAL A 110 -2.28 -14.10 -6.46
C VAL A 110 -1.66 -14.79 -5.25
N ARG A 111 -2.43 -15.04 -4.18
CA ARG A 111 -1.97 -15.78 -2.99
C ARG A 111 -1.40 -17.14 -3.34
N ARG A 112 -2.03 -17.88 -4.27
CA ARG A 112 -1.52 -19.17 -4.74
C ARG A 112 -0.19 -19.03 -5.49
N ALA A 113 -0.06 -18.03 -6.36
CA ALA A 113 1.18 -17.76 -7.09
C ALA A 113 2.32 -17.36 -6.13
N LEU A 114 2.04 -16.47 -5.17
CA LEU A 114 3.00 -16.09 -4.13
C LEU A 114 3.42 -17.29 -3.26
N HIS A 115 2.48 -18.17 -2.88
CA HIS A 115 2.80 -19.41 -2.18
C HIS A 115 3.74 -20.31 -3.00
N ARG A 116 3.52 -20.41 -4.32
CA ARG A 116 4.41 -21.21 -5.18
C ARG A 116 5.83 -20.62 -5.24
N PHE A 117 5.95 -19.30 -5.20
CA PHE A 117 7.24 -18.60 -5.28
C PHE A 117 7.97 -18.53 -3.92
N TYR A 118 7.34 -17.98 -2.90
CA TYR A 118 7.93 -17.77 -1.56
C TYR A 118 7.83 -18.98 -0.64
N GLY A 119 6.98 -19.96 -0.96
CA GLY A 119 6.80 -21.17 -0.18
C GLY A 119 5.75 -21.07 0.94
N PRO A 120 5.42 -22.24 1.55
CA PRO A 120 4.36 -22.36 2.55
C PRO A 120 4.72 -21.76 3.92
N GLU A 121 6.00 -21.53 4.20
CA GLU A 121 6.44 -20.92 5.47
C GLU A 121 6.05 -19.43 5.56
N LEU A 122 6.00 -18.75 4.42
CA LEU A 122 5.63 -17.33 4.34
C LEU A 122 4.16 -17.12 4.01
N ILE A 123 3.60 -17.92 3.10
CA ILE A 123 2.24 -17.71 2.59
C ILE A 123 1.32 -18.83 3.07
N ASP A 124 0.35 -18.49 3.91
CA ASP A 124 -0.79 -19.38 4.20
C ASP A 124 -1.86 -19.25 3.10
N LEU A 125 -2.22 -20.37 2.48
CA LEU A 125 -3.26 -20.43 1.44
C LEU A 125 -4.67 -20.09 1.92
N ARG A 126 -4.89 -20.06 3.24
CA ARG A 126 -6.17 -19.71 3.87
C ARG A 126 -6.11 -18.39 4.62
N GLY A 127 -4.90 -17.85 4.86
CA GLY A 127 -4.66 -16.59 5.56
C GLY A 127 -4.56 -15.37 4.64
N PRO A 128 -4.40 -14.16 5.21
CA PRO A 128 -4.13 -12.95 4.44
C PRO A 128 -2.73 -13.00 3.80
N ILE A 129 -2.53 -12.23 2.73
CA ILE A 129 -1.21 -12.09 2.10
C ILE A 129 -0.36 -11.11 2.95
N PRO A 130 0.92 -11.41 3.25
CA PRO A 130 1.83 -10.46 3.87
C PRO A 130 1.95 -9.16 3.04
N ALA A 131 1.78 -8.00 3.67
CA ALA A 131 1.68 -6.72 2.94
C ALA A 131 2.96 -6.27 2.21
N HIS A 132 4.11 -6.86 2.52
CA HIS A 132 5.41 -6.47 1.95
C HIS A 132 5.75 -7.21 0.64
N VAL A 133 4.95 -8.19 0.20
CA VAL A 133 5.27 -9.01 -0.99
C VAL A 133 4.40 -8.69 -2.22
N LEU A 134 3.78 -7.51 -2.26
CA LEU A 134 2.81 -7.14 -3.29
C LEU A 134 3.32 -6.08 -4.29
N GLY A 135 4.64 -5.87 -4.36
CA GLY A 135 5.25 -5.03 -5.40
C GLY A 135 5.16 -3.53 -5.16
N ASN A 136 4.66 -3.10 -4.00
CA ASN A 136 4.44 -1.70 -3.65
C ASN A 136 4.50 -1.50 -2.12
N MET A 137 5.01 -0.35 -1.66
CA MET A 137 5.19 -0.01 -0.24
C MET A 137 3.92 -0.16 0.63
N TRP A 138 2.75 0.05 0.03
CA TRP A 138 1.44 -0.04 0.69
C TRP A 138 0.53 -1.13 0.13
N ALA A 139 1.02 -1.94 -0.81
CA ALA A 139 0.24 -2.96 -1.52
C ALA A 139 -1.04 -2.43 -2.21
N GLN A 140 -1.05 -1.14 -2.57
CA GLN A 140 -2.22 -0.49 -3.19
C GLN A 140 -2.38 -0.83 -4.68
N SER A 141 -1.30 -1.28 -5.32
CA SER A 141 -1.26 -1.80 -6.68
C SER A 141 -0.33 -2.99 -6.73
N TRP A 142 -0.71 -4.04 -7.46
CA TRP A 142 0.03 -5.30 -7.56
C TRP A 142 0.65 -5.50 -8.96
N VAL A 143 0.74 -4.44 -9.76
CA VAL A 143 1.28 -4.50 -11.13
C VAL A 143 2.73 -4.99 -11.13
N ASN A 144 3.55 -4.60 -10.15
CA ASN A 144 4.97 -4.92 -10.11
C ASN A 144 5.28 -6.39 -9.78
N ILE A 145 4.27 -7.21 -9.46
CA ILE A 145 4.43 -8.67 -9.29
C ILE A 145 3.86 -9.47 -10.47
N LEU A 146 3.58 -8.81 -11.60
CA LEU A 146 2.99 -9.43 -12.78
C LEU A 146 3.77 -10.68 -13.23
N ASP A 147 5.11 -10.61 -13.22
CA ASP A 147 6.04 -11.71 -13.50
C ASP A 147 5.74 -12.98 -12.67
N LEU A 148 5.29 -12.83 -11.43
CA LEU A 148 4.97 -13.96 -10.54
C LEU A 148 3.58 -14.56 -10.82
N VAL A 149 2.67 -13.75 -11.37
CA VAL A 149 1.24 -14.05 -11.48
C VAL A 149 0.77 -14.15 -12.94
N LEU A 150 1.68 -14.27 -13.91
CA LEU A 150 1.32 -14.47 -15.31
C LEU A 150 0.45 -15.73 -15.49
N PRO A 151 -0.77 -15.60 -16.07
CA PRO A 151 -1.61 -16.76 -16.35
C PRO A 151 -1.01 -17.72 -17.37
N PHE A 152 -0.27 -17.18 -18.35
CA PHE A 152 0.37 -17.92 -19.43
C PHE A 152 1.85 -17.52 -19.53
N PRO A 153 2.76 -18.13 -18.75
CA PRO A 153 4.17 -17.73 -18.68
C PRO A 153 4.93 -17.81 -20.00
N GLU A 154 4.48 -18.67 -20.93
CA GLU A 154 5.09 -18.85 -22.25
C GLU A 154 4.78 -17.70 -23.24
N LYS A 155 3.91 -16.77 -22.86
CA LYS A 155 3.56 -15.58 -23.64
C LYS A 155 3.74 -14.31 -22.81
N PRO A 156 4.99 -13.95 -22.46
CA PRO A 156 5.23 -12.76 -21.67
C PRO A 156 4.88 -11.50 -22.47
N PRO A 157 4.38 -10.44 -21.80
CA PRO A 157 4.23 -9.12 -22.41
C PRO A 157 5.61 -8.52 -22.74
N GLU A 158 5.65 -7.55 -23.65
CA GLU A 158 6.87 -6.81 -23.97
C GLU A 158 7.35 -5.98 -22.76
N ASP A 159 8.67 -5.95 -22.54
CA ASP A 159 9.31 -5.20 -21.46
C ASP A 159 9.52 -3.75 -21.88
N ILE A 160 8.55 -2.89 -21.54
CA ILE A 160 8.55 -1.47 -21.91
C ILE A 160 9.68 -0.68 -21.23
N THR A 161 10.16 -1.10 -20.05
CA THR A 161 11.23 -0.38 -19.33
C THR A 161 12.58 -0.52 -20.03
N LYS A 162 12.83 -1.63 -20.73
CA LYS A 162 14.06 -1.80 -21.52
C LYS A 162 14.05 -1.08 -22.86
N ILE A 163 12.87 -0.67 -23.33
CA ILE A 163 12.67 -0.05 -24.64
C ILE A 163 12.74 1.48 -24.55
N MET A 164 12.50 2.04 -23.36
CA MET A 164 12.63 3.47 -23.05
C MET A 164 14.04 3.82 -22.59
#